data_AF-Q84FH7-F1
#
_entry.id   AF-Q84FH7-F1
#
_cell.length_a   1.000
_cell.length_b   1.000
_cell.length_c   1.000
_cell.angle_alpha   90.00
_cell.angle_beta   90.00
_cell.angle_gamma   90.00
#
_symmetry.space_group_name_H-M   'P 1'
#
loop_
_entity.id
_entity.type
_entity.pdbx_description
1 polymer ?
#
loop_
_entity_poly.entity_id
_entity_poly.type
_entity_poly.pdbx_seq_one_letter_code
_entity_poly.pdbx_strand_id
1 'polypeptide(L)'
;NTIGRVQGWCDTPLTKAGEEGIRELGLGLKDAGLEFKLAVSSDLGRTVQTMTIAQRELGILGKIPYYQDKRIREWCFGSFEGMYDAELFQGVLPRLKGTV
;
A
#
# COMPACT_ATOMS: atom_id res chain seq x y z
N ASN A 1 4.15 0.94 -7.75
CA ASN A 1 3.63 1.14 -9.11
C ASN A 1 4.83 1.31 -10.03
N THR A 2 5.21 0.27 -10.78
CA THR A 2 6.27 0.37 -11.82
C THR A 2 5.70 0.16 -13.22
N ILE A 3 4.43 -0.23 -13.31
CA ILE A 3 3.75 -0.66 -14.55
C ILE A 3 2.70 0.40 -14.97
N GLY A 4 2.49 1.46 -14.17
CA GLY A 4 1.51 2.51 -14.48
C GLY A 4 0.08 2.00 -14.56
N ARG A 5 -0.26 1.03 -13.70
CA ARG A 5 -1.58 0.41 -13.64
C ARG A 5 -2.24 0.70 -12.30
N VAL A 6 -3.55 0.85 -12.36
CA VAL A 6 -4.43 0.97 -11.19
C VAL A 6 -4.42 -0.36 -10.46
N GLN A 7 -4.02 -0.35 -9.19
CA GLN A 7 -3.89 -1.58 -8.38
C GLN A 7 -4.94 -1.72 -7.28
N GLY A 8 -5.74 -0.68 -7.02
CA GLY A 8 -6.80 -0.60 -6.02
C GLY A 8 -6.91 -1.80 -5.08
N TRP A 9 -7.91 -2.65 -5.30
CA TRP A 9 -8.11 -3.89 -4.54
C TRP A 9 -7.46 -5.13 -5.18
N CYS A 10 -6.85 -4.99 -6.36
CA CYS A 10 -6.01 -6.05 -6.91
C CYS A 10 -4.81 -6.32 -5.99
N ASP A 11 -4.77 -7.53 -5.40
CA ASP A 11 -3.70 -7.94 -4.48
C ASP A 11 -2.41 -8.31 -5.22
N THR A 12 -1.81 -7.32 -5.85
CA THR A 12 -0.52 -7.46 -6.51
C THR A 12 0.60 -7.49 -5.48
N PRO A 13 1.57 -8.42 -5.59
CA PRO A 13 2.66 -8.53 -4.64
C PRO A 13 3.62 -7.34 -4.73
N LEU A 14 4.42 -7.13 -3.68
CA LEU A 14 5.48 -6.14 -3.70
C LEU A 14 6.52 -6.47 -4.78
N THR A 15 7.09 -5.43 -5.38
CA THR A 15 8.29 -5.59 -6.21
C THR A 15 9.51 -5.73 -5.31
N LYS A 16 10.60 -6.34 -5.80
CA LYS A 16 11.88 -6.41 -5.07
C LYS A 16 12.38 -5.04 -4.61
N ALA A 17 12.25 -4.02 -5.47
CA ALA A 17 12.61 -2.64 -5.12
C ALA A 17 11.72 -2.07 -4.00
N GLY A 18 10.42 -2.40 -4.01
CA GLY A 18 9.50 -2.04 -2.95
C GLY A 18 9.87 -2.70 -1.62
N GLU A 19 10.19 -3.99 -1.63
CA GLU A 19 10.66 -4.70 -0.43
C GLU A 19 11.93 -4.06 0.15
N GLU A 20 12.89 -3.70 -0.70
CA GLU A 20 14.14 -3.07 -0.26
C GLU A 20 13.89 -1.69 0.38
N GLY A 21 13.09 -0.83 -0.26
CA GLY A 21 12.75 0.47 0.31
C GLY A 21 12.05 0.37 1.67
N ILE A 22 11.27 -0.69 1.92
CA ILE A 22 10.63 -0.94 3.22
C ILE A 22 11.66 -1.38 4.26
N ARG A 23 12.68 -2.16 3.85
CA ARG A 23 13.77 -2.54 4.76
C ARG A 23 14.57 -1.31 5.20
N GLU A 24 14.96 -0.48 4.24
CA GLU A 24 15.67 0.78 4.48
C GLU A 24 14.85 1.71 5.40
N LEU A 25 13.54 1.82 5.16
CA LEU A 25 12.63 2.55 6.02
C LEU A 25 12.63 2.00 7.46
N GLY A 26 12.50 0.68 7.62
CA GLY A 26 12.48 0.06 8.95
C GLY A 26 13.79 0.25 9.72
N LEU A 27 14.93 0.17 9.04
CA LEU A 27 16.25 0.47 9.63
C LEU A 27 16.36 1.95 10.01
N GLY A 28 15.95 2.88 9.14
CA GLY A 28 15.99 4.31 9.42
C GLY A 28 15.10 4.72 10.60
N LEU A 29 13.90 4.13 10.72
CA LEU A 29 13.01 4.36 11.86
C LEU A 29 13.58 3.81 13.17
N LYS A 30 14.32 2.70 13.11
CA LYS A 30 15.02 2.12 14.26
C LYS A 30 16.17 3.02 14.71
N ASP A 31 16.98 3.50 13.78
CA ASP A 31 18.10 4.39 14.05
C ASP A 31 17.63 5.74 14.61
N ALA A 32 16.44 6.20 14.21
CA ALA A 32 15.79 7.37 14.79
C ALA A 32 15.28 7.18 16.23
N GLY A 33 15.33 5.95 16.77
CA GLY A 33 14.92 5.65 18.15
C GLY A 33 13.41 5.81 18.40
N LEU A 34 12.58 5.68 17.36
CA LEU A 34 11.14 5.85 17.47
C LEU A 34 10.49 4.65 18.14
N GLU A 35 9.62 4.92 19.13
CA GLU A 35 8.86 3.88 19.81
C GLU A 35 7.45 3.78 19.23
N PHE A 36 7.10 2.58 18.76
CA PHE A 36 5.75 2.27 18.28
C PHE A 36 5.00 1.49 19.34
N LYS A 37 3.73 1.83 19.55
CA LYS A 37 2.83 1.12 20.49
C LYS A 37 1.81 0.23 19.79
N LEU A 38 1.59 0.46 18.50
CA LEU A 38 0.56 -0.20 17.71
C LEU A 38 0.90 -0.17 16.22
N ALA A 39 0.63 -1.27 15.53
CA ALA A 39 0.71 -1.37 14.07
C ALA A 39 -0.67 -1.65 13.46
N VAL A 40 -0.99 -0.96 12.37
CA VAL A 40 -2.23 -1.15 11.62
C VAL A 40 -1.94 -1.15 10.13
N SER A 41 -2.46 -2.13 9.40
CA SER A 41 -2.44 -2.15 7.93
C SER A 41 -3.84 -2.45 7.38
N SER A 42 -4.04 -2.26 6.08
CA SER A 42 -5.17 -2.91 5.43
C SER A 42 -4.95 -4.43 5.41
N ASP A 43 -5.94 -5.19 4.96
CA ASP A 43 -5.82 -6.63 4.74
C ASP A 43 -5.42 -6.98 3.29
N LEU A 44 -5.03 -6.00 2.49
CA LEU A 44 -4.39 -6.26 1.19
C LEU A 44 -3.00 -6.85 1.42
N GLY A 45 -2.69 -7.98 0.78
CA GLY A 45 -1.45 -8.74 0.96
C GLY A 45 -0.19 -7.89 0.86
N ARG A 46 -0.11 -6.95 -0.11
CA ARG A 46 1.02 -6.01 -0.20
C ARG A 46 1.22 -5.13 1.04
N THR A 47 0.13 -4.70 1.68
CA THR A 47 0.19 -3.85 2.89
C THR A 47 0.56 -4.67 4.12
N VAL A 48 0.07 -5.92 4.19
CA VAL A 48 0.43 -6.89 5.21
C VAL A 48 1.91 -7.27 5.11
N GLN A 49 2.40 -7.52 3.89
CA GLN A 49 3.81 -7.80 3.62
C GLN A 49 4.68 -6.60 4.03
N THR A 50 4.28 -5.39 3.64
CA THR A 50 4.98 -4.15 4.02
C THR A 50 5.10 -4.01 5.53
N MET A 51 3.98 -4.15 6.25
CA MET A 51 3.96 -4.02 7.70
C MET A 51 4.78 -5.11 8.39
N THR A 52 4.84 -6.30 7.82
CA THR A 52 5.66 -7.41 8.33
C THR A 52 7.16 -7.13 8.19
N ILE A 53 7.59 -6.64 7.02
CA ILE A 53 9.00 -6.29 6.77
C ILE A 53 9.43 -5.13 7.68
N ALA A 54 8.65 -4.05 7.73
CA ALA A 54 8.96 -2.89 8.55
C ALA A 54 9.11 -3.25 10.05
N GLN A 55 8.16 -4.01 10.60
CA GLN A 55 8.23 -4.46 12.00
C GLN A 55 9.43 -5.38 12.27
N ARG A 56 9.85 -6.18 11.29
CA ARG A 56 11.03 -7.05 11.41
C ARG A 56 12.31 -6.22 11.54
N GLU A 57 12.52 -5.24 10.66
CA GLU A 57 13.72 -4.40 10.68
C GLU A 57 13.75 -3.49 11.92
N LEU A 58 12.59 -2.99 12.34
CA LEU A 58 12.40 -2.28 13.61
C LEU A 58 12.66 -3.17 14.85
N GLY A 59 12.68 -4.49 14.70
CA GLY A 59 12.82 -5.42 15.80
C GLY A 59 11.62 -5.45 16.75
N ILE A 60 10.44 -5.05 16.28
CA ILE A 60 9.18 -4.99 17.04
C ILE A 60 8.14 -6.03 16.59
N LEU A 61 8.49 -6.87 15.63
CA LEU A 61 7.61 -7.93 15.13
C LEU A 61 7.13 -8.83 16.28
N GLY A 62 5.82 -8.89 16.48
CA GLY A 62 5.18 -9.66 17.57
C GLY A 62 5.33 -9.05 18.97
N LYS A 63 5.99 -7.88 19.11
CA LYS A 63 6.15 -7.19 20.40
C LYS A 63 5.04 -6.20 20.69
N ILE A 64 4.37 -5.71 19.65
CA ILE A 64 3.26 -4.76 19.75
C ILE A 64 1.99 -5.36 19.16
N PRO A 65 0.80 -4.89 19.58
CA PRO A 65 -0.45 -5.26 18.92
C PRO A 65 -0.39 -4.92 17.43
N TYR A 66 -0.88 -5.84 16.61
CA TYR A 66 -1.01 -5.67 15.16
C TYR A 66 -2.40 -6.14 14.74
N TYR A 67 -3.14 -5.28 14.05
CA TYR A 67 -4.43 -5.63 13.46
C TYR A 67 -4.58 -5.10 12.04
N GLN A 68 -5.43 -5.77 11.28
CA GLN A 68 -5.79 -5.40 9.93
C GLN A 68 -7.15 -4.71 9.93
N ASP A 69 -7.26 -3.58 9.23
CA ASP A 69 -8.50 -2.83 9.10
C ASP A 69 -8.88 -2.62 7.62
N LYS A 70 -10.01 -3.20 7.23
CA LYS A 70 -10.53 -3.10 5.85
C LYS A 70 -10.91 -1.68 5.45
N ARG A 71 -11.15 -0.79 6.42
CA ARG A 71 -11.55 0.60 6.18
C ARG A 71 -10.41 1.46 5.62
N ILE A 72 -9.16 1.01 5.76
CA ILE A 72 -7.97 1.71 5.25
C ILE A 72 -7.38 1.05 4.00
N ARG A 73 -8.18 0.24 3.29
CA ARG A 73 -7.81 -0.24 1.95
C ARG A 73 -7.69 0.96 1.00
N GLU A 74 -6.85 0.77 -0.02
CA GLU A 74 -6.81 1.68 -1.18
C GLU A 74 -8.21 1.80 -1.82
N TRP A 75 -8.42 2.89 -2.53
CA TRP A 75 -9.63 3.10 -3.32
C TRP A 75 -9.92 1.91 -4.23
N CYS A 76 -11.18 1.44 -4.23
CA CYS A 76 -11.63 0.41 -5.15
C CYS A 76 -12.02 1.07 -6.47
N PHE A 77 -11.28 0.77 -7.53
CA PHE A 77 -11.50 1.35 -8.86
C PHE A 77 -12.48 0.54 -9.71
N GLY A 78 -13.06 -0.53 -9.16
CA GLY A 78 -14.11 -1.33 -9.81
C GLY A 78 -13.62 -1.94 -11.12
N SER A 79 -14.31 -1.67 -12.23
CA SER A 79 -13.94 -2.20 -13.54
C SER A 79 -12.62 -1.65 -14.10
N PHE A 80 -12.04 -0.62 -13.47
CA PHE A 80 -10.75 -0.04 -13.87
C PHE A 80 -9.54 -0.68 -13.16
N GLU A 81 -9.77 -1.64 -12.26
CA GLU A 81 -8.68 -2.39 -11.63
C GLU A 81 -7.82 -3.09 -12.71
N GLY A 82 -6.50 -2.89 -12.64
CA GLY A 82 -5.54 -3.47 -13.58
C GLY A 82 -5.42 -2.76 -14.94
N MET A 83 -6.22 -1.71 -15.20
CA MET A 83 -6.07 -0.82 -16.37
C MET A 83 -4.91 0.16 -16.19
N TYR A 84 -4.45 0.79 -17.28
CA TYR A 84 -3.41 1.82 -17.17
C TYR A 84 -3.96 3.08 -16.48
N ASP A 85 -3.11 3.74 -15.71
CA ASP A 85 -3.44 5.00 -15.01
C ASP A 85 -3.98 6.04 -16.02
N ALA A 86 -3.43 6.07 -17.24
CA ALA A 86 -3.89 6.94 -18.32
C ALA A 86 -5.35 6.69 -18.74
N GLU A 87 -5.82 5.44 -18.74
CA GLU A 87 -7.19 5.07 -19.10
C GLU A 87 -8.19 5.45 -17.99
N LEU A 88 -7.75 5.41 -16.72
CA LEU A 88 -8.53 5.92 -15.60
C LEU A 88 -8.78 7.42 -15.75
N PHE A 89 -7.73 8.22 -16.00
CA PHE A 89 -7.86 9.67 -16.13
C PHE A 89 -8.56 10.08 -17.44
N GLN A 90 -8.30 9.40 -18.55
CA GLN A 90 -8.98 9.65 -19.84
C GLN A 90 -10.40 9.07 -19.92
N GLY A 91 -10.78 8.10 -19.09
CA GLY A 91 -12.15 7.56 -19.05
C GLY A 91 -13.09 8.36 -18.15
N VAL A 92 -12.56 9.01 -17.11
CA VAL A 92 -13.32 9.81 -16.13
C VAL A 92 -13.52 11.26 -16.62
N LEU A 93 -12.50 11.90 -17.19
CA LEU A 93 -12.57 13.30 -17.63
C LEU A 93 -13.60 13.59 -18.76
N PRO A 94 -13.82 12.73 -19.77
CA PRO A 94 -14.83 12.97 -20.79
C PRO A 94 -16.26 12.81 -20.28
N ARG A 95 -16.50 12.00 -19.23
CA ARG A 95 -17.83 11.82 -18.65
C ARG A 95 -18.29 13.01 -17.80
N LEU A 96 -17.36 13.86 -17.36
CA LEU A 96 -17.68 15.14 -16.69
C LEU A 96 -18.00 16.27 -17.69
N LYS A 97 -17.73 16.08 -18.98
CA LYS A 97 -18.12 17.01 -20.06
C LYS A 97 -19.43 16.62 -20.75
N GLY A 98 -20.31 15.89 -20.05
CA GLY A 98 -21.67 15.59 -20.47
C GLY A 98 -22.69 16.42 -19.70
N THR A 99 -23.06 17.57 -20.28
CA THR A 99 -24.34 18.29 -20.15
C THR A 99 -24.91 18.52 -18.73
N VAL A 100 -24.70 19.73 -18.22
CA VAL A 100 -25.76 20.52 -17.55
C VAL A 100 -26.23 21.61 -18.50
#